data_AF-A0A2E0ULD6-F1
#
_entry.id   AF-A0A2E0ULD6-F1
#
_cell.length_a   1.000
_cell.length_b   1.000
_cell.length_c   1.000
_cell.angle_alpha   90.00
_cell.angle_beta   90.00
_cell.angle_gamma   90.00
#
_symmetry.space_group_name_H-M   'P 1'
#
loop_
_entity.id
_entity.type
_entity.pdbx_description
1 polymer ?
#
loop_
_entity_poly.entity_id
_entity_poly.type
_entity_poly.pdbx_seq_one_letter_code
_entity_poly.pdbx_strand_id
1 'polypeptide(L)'
;MALRIATRRQVQSHERHGSGYATHVRTTSTSMKMETEIAKDSIIIRGEHFVPYISEMRIQHRVKEIASGVDARVGTSRPVAVCALSGAVIFYADLLRAMETDCDMAFIKISSYGNKKITSEQVKLEVDFTHDLTGRDVIIVEDIVDTGISIEYLRQRLEEKQVKSVTVVALLSKPEARKVDSIIDFVGFEIENEFVVGYGLDYAQEARALRDIYIRETERSTTP
;
A
#
# COMPACT_ATOMS: atom_id res chain seq x y z
N MET A 1 24.10 -21.11 -28.64
CA MET A 1 23.09 -21.72 -29.54
C MET A 1 22.16 -20.61 -30.02
N ALA A 2 22.61 -19.84 -31.02
CA ALA A 2 21.91 -18.66 -31.53
C ALA A 2 21.01 -19.06 -32.70
N LEU A 3 19.75 -18.63 -32.69
CA LEU A 3 18.88 -18.70 -33.85
C LEU A 3 18.17 -17.35 -34.04
N ARG A 4 18.70 -16.55 -34.97
CA ARG A 4 17.89 -15.61 -35.76
C ARG A 4 17.38 -16.39 -36.98
N ILE A 5 16.15 -16.12 -37.43
CA ILE A 5 15.80 -15.82 -38.82
C ILE A 5 14.31 -15.44 -38.86
N ALA A 6 14.03 -14.30 -39.50
CA ALA A 6 12.74 -13.68 -39.74
C ALA A 6 12.15 -14.11 -41.11
N THR A 7 10.96 -13.58 -41.40
CA THR A 7 10.19 -13.55 -42.68
C THR A 7 9.36 -14.81 -43.00
N ARG A 8 8.08 -14.73 -43.39
CA ARG A 8 7.46 -13.92 -44.47
C ARG A 8 5.95 -13.74 -44.24
N ARG A 9 5.42 -12.57 -44.63
CA ARG A 9 3.97 -12.32 -44.85
C ARG A 9 3.50 -13.01 -46.15
N GLN A 10 2.27 -13.52 -46.16
CA GLN A 10 1.42 -13.53 -47.35
C GLN A 10 0.02 -13.04 -46.98
N VAL A 11 -0.43 -12.05 -47.75
CA VAL A 11 -1.79 -11.50 -47.79
C VAL A 11 -2.48 -12.20 -48.96
N GLN A 12 -3.69 -12.70 -48.75
CA GLN A 12 -4.62 -13.01 -49.85
C GLN A 12 -5.94 -12.30 -49.58
N SER A 13 -6.27 -11.40 -50.51
CA SER A 13 -7.53 -10.72 -50.69
C SER A 13 -8.53 -11.64 -51.38
N HIS A 14 -9.81 -11.57 -50.98
CA HIS A 14 -10.94 -11.99 -51.80
C HIS A 14 -12.06 -10.95 -51.66
N GLU A 15 -12.32 -10.24 -52.74
CA GLU A 15 -13.49 -9.39 -52.94
C GLU A 15 -14.70 -10.26 -53.31
N ARG A 16 -15.88 -9.92 -52.79
CA ARG A 16 -17.16 -10.16 -53.47
C ARG A 16 -18.09 -8.96 -53.29
N HIS A 17 -18.61 -8.51 -54.43
CA HIS A 17 -19.59 -7.46 -54.62
C HIS A 17 -21.00 -7.86 -54.13
N GLY A 18 -21.76 -6.87 -53.64
CA GLY A 18 -23.20 -6.95 -53.41
C GLY A 18 -23.81 -5.54 -53.27
N SER A 19 -24.59 -5.14 -54.27
CA SER A 19 -25.26 -3.83 -54.46
C SER A 19 -26.57 -3.70 -53.65
N GLY A 20 -26.91 -2.48 -53.20
CA GLY A 20 -28.24 -2.13 -52.66
C GLY A 20 -28.35 -0.70 -52.12
N TYR A 21 -29.29 0.10 -52.64
CA TYR A 21 -29.46 1.55 -52.47
C TYR A 21 -30.18 2.01 -51.16
N ALA A 22 -29.70 3.13 -50.61
CA ALA A 22 -30.32 4.25 -49.86
C ALA A 22 -31.60 4.08 -48.99
N THR A 23 -31.54 4.60 -47.73
CA THR A 23 -32.41 5.70 -47.24
C THR A 23 -31.98 6.19 -45.85
N HIS A 24 -31.99 7.52 -45.67
CA HIS A 24 -31.84 8.20 -44.37
C HIS A 24 -33.12 8.08 -43.53
N VAL A 25 -33.00 7.66 -42.27
CA VAL A 25 -33.90 8.07 -41.18
C VAL A 25 -33.05 8.44 -39.97
N ARG A 26 -33.06 9.74 -39.63
CA ARG A 26 -32.61 10.28 -38.34
C ARG A 26 -33.80 10.26 -37.39
N THR A 27 -33.64 9.62 -36.24
CA THR A 27 -34.27 9.82 -34.91
C THR A 27 -33.98 8.53 -34.12
N THR A 28 -33.53 8.49 -32.86
CA THR A 28 -33.53 9.38 -31.68
C THR A 28 -32.21 9.15 -30.92
N SER A 29 -31.39 10.17 -30.75
CA SER A 29 -31.14 10.84 -29.45
C SER A 29 -31.00 9.92 -28.23
N THR A 30 -29.75 9.81 -27.78
CA THR A 30 -29.37 9.94 -26.37
C THR A 30 -29.79 8.81 -25.43
N SER A 31 -29.28 7.61 -25.70
CA SER A 31 -28.86 6.70 -24.64
C SER A 31 -27.46 6.24 -24.97
N MET A 32 -26.59 6.11 -23.96
CA MET A 32 -25.18 5.70 -24.07
C MET A 32 -24.19 6.80 -24.49
N LYS A 33 -24.07 7.85 -23.66
CA LYS A 33 -22.81 8.60 -23.50
C LYS A 33 -22.64 9.05 -22.04
N MET A 34 -22.61 8.10 -21.12
CA MET A 34 -21.99 8.25 -19.80
C MET A 34 -21.43 6.90 -19.38
N GLU A 35 -20.66 6.25 -20.26
CA GLU A 35 -19.57 5.42 -19.77
C GLU A 35 -18.40 6.37 -19.66
N THR A 36 -18.27 6.97 -18.46
CA THR A 36 -17.04 7.61 -18.03
C THR A 36 -15.91 6.65 -18.37
N GLU A 37 -14.92 7.13 -19.09
CA GLU A 37 -13.74 6.36 -19.48
C GLU A 37 -13.02 5.95 -18.19
N ILE A 38 -13.42 4.80 -17.66
CA ILE A 38 -12.84 4.19 -16.47
C ILE A 38 -11.36 4.06 -16.76
N ALA A 39 -10.51 4.67 -15.91
CA ALA A 39 -9.06 4.52 -16.01
C ALA A 39 -8.75 3.03 -16.20
N LYS A 40 -7.94 2.69 -17.19
CA LYS A 40 -7.82 1.36 -17.82
C LYS A 40 -7.61 0.17 -16.85
N ASP A 41 -7.29 0.45 -15.59
CA ASP A 41 -6.98 -0.51 -14.53
C ASP A 41 -7.83 -0.32 -13.25
N SER A 42 -8.99 0.33 -13.31
CA SER A 42 -9.89 0.42 -12.14
C SER A 42 -10.40 -0.97 -11.74
N ILE A 43 -10.70 -1.13 -10.45
CA ILE A 43 -11.25 -2.36 -9.89
C ILE A 43 -12.49 -2.06 -9.06
N ILE A 44 -13.36 -3.06 -8.92
CA ILE A 44 -14.53 -2.98 -8.05
C ILE A 44 -14.30 -3.91 -6.87
N ILE A 45 -14.36 -3.36 -5.66
CA ILE A 45 -14.26 -4.11 -4.41
C ILE A 45 -15.51 -3.80 -3.61
N ARG A 46 -16.30 -4.84 -3.29
CA ARG A 46 -17.55 -4.71 -2.53
C ARG A 46 -18.57 -3.71 -3.12
N GLY A 47 -18.57 -3.55 -4.44
CA GLY A 47 -19.47 -2.64 -5.15
C GLY A 47 -19.01 -1.18 -5.21
N GLU A 48 -17.84 -0.85 -4.65
CA GLU A 48 -17.22 0.46 -4.74
C GLU A 48 -16.09 0.46 -5.78
N HIS A 49 -15.94 1.57 -6.49
CA HIS A 49 -14.92 1.76 -7.52
C HIS A 49 -13.60 2.22 -6.90
N PHE A 50 -12.50 1.62 -7.36
CA PHE A 50 -11.15 1.95 -6.94
C PHE A 50 -10.27 2.17 -8.16
N VAL A 51 -9.47 3.23 -8.13
CA VAL A 51 -8.56 3.60 -9.21
C VAL A 51 -7.10 3.49 -8.75
N PRO A 52 -6.16 3.12 -9.65
CA PRO A 52 -4.76 3.03 -9.29
C PRO A 52 -4.23 4.37 -8.73
N TYR A 53 -3.44 4.29 -7.67
CA TYR A 53 -2.88 5.46 -6.99
C TYR A 53 -1.34 5.43 -6.91
N ILE A 54 -0.78 4.33 -6.43
CA ILE A 54 0.68 4.13 -6.36
C ILE A 54 1.00 2.78 -6.99
N SER A 55 1.77 2.80 -8.07
CA SER A 55 2.08 1.57 -8.79
C SER A 55 3.11 0.69 -8.07
N GLU A 56 3.06 -0.62 -8.31
CA GLU A 56 4.04 -1.59 -7.81
C GLU A 56 5.47 -1.12 -8.08
N MET A 57 5.74 -0.65 -9.29
CA MET A 57 7.07 -0.13 -9.67
C MET A 57 7.51 1.03 -8.76
N ARG A 58 6.62 1.98 -8.46
CA ARG A 58 6.93 3.10 -7.55
C ARG A 58 7.15 2.60 -6.12
N ILE A 59 6.32 1.65 -5.66
CA ILE A 59 6.45 1.05 -4.34
C ILE A 59 7.82 0.35 -4.21
N GLN A 60 8.16 -0.53 -5.15
CA GLN A 60 9.42 -1.29 -5.12
C GLN A 60 10.65 -0.38 -5.20
N HIS A 61 10.59 0.71 -5.97
CA HIS A 61 11.66 1.72 -5.97
C HIS A 61 11.81 2.37 -4.60
N ARG A 62 10.69 2.81 -4.02
CA ARG A 62 10.69 3.49 -2.71
C ARG A 62 11.14 2.58 -1.57
N VAL A 63 10.75 1.31 -1.60
CA VAL A 63 11.19 0.29 -0.63
C VAL A 63 12.72 0.20 -0.60
N LYS A 64 13.39 0.21 -1.76
CA LYS A 64 14.86 0.17 -1.84
C LYS A 64 15.51 1.42 -1.25
N GLU A 65 14.95 2.60 -1.52
CA GLU A 65 15.46 3.85 -0.93
C GLU A 65 15.35 3.85 0.59
N ILE A 66 14.21 3.38 1.12
CA ILE A 66 14.01 3.23 2.57
C ILE A 66 14.99 2.21 3.13
N ALA A 67 15.13 1.05 2.50
CA ALA A 67 16.05 0.00 2.95
C ALA A 67 17.48 0.53 3.13
N SER A 68 18.01 1.25 2.12
CA SER A 68 19.34 1.87 2.22
C SER A 68 19.42 2.91 3.35
N GLY A 69 18.37 3.68 3.59
CA GLY A 69 18.29 4.62 4.71
C GLY A 69 18.29 3.93 6.08
N VAL A 70 17.54 2.83 6.19
CA VAL A 70 17.47 1.99 7.40
C VAL A 70 18.82 1.34 7.66
N ASP A 71 19.46 0.75 6.64
CA ASP A 71 20.80 0.16 6.74
C ASP A 71 21.83 1.18 7.26
N ALA A 72 21.82 2.40 6.72
CA ALA A 72 22.69 3.48 7.19
C ALA A 72 22.41 3.87 8.66
N ARG A 73 21.14 3.81 9.09
CA ARG A 73 20.70 4.16 10.45
C ARG A 73 21.11 3.12 11.48
N VAL A 74 21.02 1.84 11.14
CA VAL A 74 21.34 0.72 12.05
C VAL A 74 22.83 0.37 12.04
N GLY A 75 23.53 0.68 10.95
CA GLY A 75 24.96 0.44 10.81
C GLY A 75 25.30 -1.04 10.90
N THR A 76 26.18 -1.42 11.82
CA THR A 76 26.65 -2.81 11.97
C THR A 76 25.88 -3.59 13.05
N SER A 77 24.77 -3.05 13.56
CA SER A 77 23.95 -3.77 14.53
C SER A 77 23.14 -4.89 13.87
N ARG A 78 22.63 -5.84 14.67
CA ARG A 78 21.64 -6.83 14.25
C ARG A 78 20.31 -6.47 14.89
N PRO A 79 19.48 -5.62 14.27
CA PRO A 79 18.24 -5.15 14.89
C PRO A 79 17.17 -6.25 14.92
N VAL A 80 16.10 -6.00 15.68
CA VAL A 80 14.85 -6.77 15.60
C VAL A 80 13.85 -5.95 14.78
N ALA A 81 13.43 -6.49 13.63
CA ALA A 81 12.42 -5.87 12.80
C ALA A 81 11.03 -6.40 13.19
N VAL A 82 10.21 -5.53 13.74
CA VAL A 82 8.85 -5.81 14.22
C VAL A 82 7.83 -5.40 13.18
N CYS A 83 7.13 -6.37 12.60
CA CYS A 83 6.00 -6.13 11.71
C CYS A 83 4.72 -5.88 12.52
N ALA A 84 4.07 -4.73 12.29
CA ALA A 84 2.73 -4.47 12.80
C ALA A 84 1.68 -5.21 11.95
N LEU A 85 1.06 -6.23 12.53
CA LEU A 85 0.09 -7.06 11.84
C LEU A 85 -1.27 -6.36 11.71
N SER A 86 -2.01 -6.56 10.62
CA SER A 86 -1.72 -7.51 9.53
C SER A 86 -1.26 -6.85 8.23
N GLY A 87 -1.55 -5.56 8.05
CA GLY A 87 -1.38 -4.90 6.76
C GLY A 87 0.09 -4.67 6.39
N ALA A 88 0.99 -4.50 7.37
CA ALA A 88 2.40 -4.26 7.09
C ALA A 88 3.16 -5.48 6.52
N VAL A 89 2.58 -6.69 6.54
CA VAL A 89 3.31 -7.94 6.21
C VAL A 89 3.97 -7.91 4.83
N ILE A 90 3.28 -7.37 3.81
CA ILE A 90 3.83 -7.32 2.44
C ILE A 90 4.98 -6.32 2.38
N PHE A 91 4.76 -5.11 2.89
CA PHE A 91 5.81 -4.08 2.96
C PHE A 91 7.02 -4.53 3.76
N TYR A 92 6.79 -5.17 4.91
CA TYR A 92 7.80 -5.74 5.78
C TYR A 92 8.67 -6.78 5.05
N ALA A 93 8.05 -7.73 4.36
CA ALA A 93 8.78 -8.75 3.60
C ALA A 93 9.61 -8.14 2.46
N ASP A 94 9.11 -7.09 1.80
CA ASP A 94 9.82 -6.42 0.72
C ASP A 94 10.97 -5.56 1.24
N LEU A 95 10.75 -4.84 2.35
CA LEU A 95 11.78 -4.06 3.02
C LEU A 95 12.95 -4.93 3.48
N LEU A 96 12.68 -6.03 4.20
CA LEU A 96 13.74 -6.91 4.69
C LEU A 96 14.54 -7.58 3.57
N ARG A 97 13.91 -7.88 2.43
CA ARG A 97 14.61 -8.42 1.25
C ARG A 97 15.43 -7.38 0.49
N ALA A 98 15.13 -6.09 0.68
CA ALA A 98 15.86 -4.99 0.08
C ALA A 98 17.01 -4.47 0.97
N MET A 99 16.96 -4.76 2.28
CA MET A 99 18.03 -4.42 3.22
C MET A 99 19.25 -5.33 3.06
N GLU A 100 20.43 -4.77 3.33
CA GLU A 100 21.68 -5.53 3.46
C GLU A 100 21.90 -6.01 4.91
N THR A 101 21.34 -5.30 5.90
CA THR A 101 21.48 -5.64 7.31
C THR A 101 20.61 -6.83 7.69
N ASP A 102 21.25 -7.85 8.23
CA ASP A 102 20.59 -9.01 8.83
C ASP A 102 19.74 -8.61 10.04
N CYS A 103 18.47 -9.03 10.06
CA CYS A 103 17.52 -8.71 11.13
C CYS A 103 16.91 -9.97 11.75
N ASP A 104 16.59 -9.93 13.05
CA ASP A 104 15.67 -10.90 13.64
C ASP A 104 14.23 -10.46 13.34
N MET A 105 13.35 -11.42 13.04
CA MET A 105 11.97 -11.13 12.65
C MET A 105 11.00 -11.28 13.83
N ALA A 106 10.28 -10.22 14.16
CA ALA A 106 9.23 -10.24 15.18
C ALA A 106 7.92 -9.68 14.61
N PHE A 107 6.82 -10.02 15.28
CA PHE A 107 5.48 -9.58 14.90
C PHE A 107 4.76 -9.06 16.13
N ILE A 108 3.93 -8.05 15.94
CA ILE A 108 3.02 -7.54 16.96
C ILE A 108 1.65 -7.35 16.34
N LYS A 109 0.60 -7.65 17.11
CA LYS A 109 -0.77 -7.35 16.68
C LYS A 109 -1.48 -6.60 17.78
N ILE A 110 -1.92 -5.40 17.45
CA ILE A 110 -2.75 -4.57 18.30
C ILE A 110 -4.13 -4.39 17.65
N SER A 111 -5.15 -4.24 18.48
CA SER A 111 -6.52 -3.98 18.06
C SER A 111 -7.07 -2.82 18.87
N SER A 112 -7.96 -2.02 18.29
CA SER A 112 -8.63 -0.94 19.02
C SER A 112 -9.85 -1.46 19.80
N TYR A 113 -10.12 -0.90 20.97
CA TYR A 113 -11.36 -1.15 21.70
C TYR A 113 -12.53 -0.36 21.09
N GLY A 114 -13.27 -1.00 20.18
CA GLY A 114 -14.55 -0.48 19.65
C GLY A 114 -14.45 0.76 18.75
N ASN A 115 -15.60 1.29 18.33
CA ASN A 115 -15.72 2.33 17.29
C ASN A 115 -15.60 3.79 17.78
N LYS A 116 -15.06 4.06 18.98
CA LYS A 116 -14.94 5.44 19.52
C LYS A 116 -13.49 5.93 19.47
N LYS A 117 -13.30 7.27 19.58
CA LYS A 117 -11.99 7.96 19.56
C LYS A 117 -10.95 7.19 20.36
N ILE A 118 -10.03 6.55 19.65
CA ILE A 118 -8.95 5.73 20.21
C ILE A 118 -7.98 6.64 20.97
N THR A 119 -7.61 6.26 22.19
CA THR A 119 -6.43 6.73 22.91
C THR A 119 -5.44 5.56 23.04
N SER A 120 -4.18 5.80 23.42
CA SER A 120 -3.21 4.71 23.66
C SER A 120 -3.72 3.69 24.69
N GLU A 121 -4.49 4.13 25.68
CA GLU A 121 -5.14 3.30 26.71
C GLU A 121 -6.22 2.36 26.15
N GLN A 122 -6.72 2.62 24.94
CA GLN A 122 -7.76 1.84 24.26
C GLN A 122 -7.17 0.89 23.20
N VAL A 123 -5.88 0.63 23.25
CA VAL A 123 -5.22 -0.36 22.40
C VAL A 123 -5.11 -1.70 23.17
N LYS A 124 -5.64 -2.77 22.59
CA LYS A 124 -5.51 -4.14 23.09
C LYS A 124 -4.43 -4.89 22.32
N LEU A 125 -3.50 -5.47 23.05
CA LEU A 125 -2.51 -6.38 22.49
C LEU A 125 -3.14 -7.76 22.24
N GLU A 126 -3.10 -8.22 21.00
CA GLU A 126 -3.53 -9.57 20.60
C GLU A 126 -2.35 -10.53 20.49
N VAL A 127 -1.22 -10.04 19.95
CA VAL A 127 0.05 -10.77 19.86
C VAL A 127 1.14 -9.86 20.39
N ASP A 128 1.80 -10.27 21.47
CA ASP A 128 2.96 -9.56 22.03
C ASP A 128 4.25 -9.94 21.29
N PHE A 129 5.32 -9.20 21.54
CA PHE A 129 6.63 -9.44 20.96
C PHE A 129 7.10 -10.87 21.25
N THR A 130 7.50 -11.57 20.20
CA THR A 130 7.94 -12.97 20.25
C THR A 130 9.41 -13.15 20.66
N HIS A 131 10.14 -12.04 20.85
CA HIS A 131 11.58 -12.01 21.13
C HIS A 131 11.89 -11.12 22.34
N ASP A 132 13.02 -11.38 23.00
CA ASP A 132 13.62 -10.43 23.93
C ASP A 132 14.21 -9.25 23.16
N LEU A 133 13.79 -8.04 23.54
CA LEU A 133 14.15 -6.79 22.88
C LEU A 133 15.10 -5.93 23.74
N THR A 134 15.38 -6.34 24.97
CA THR A 134 16.20 -5.54 25.89
C THR A 134 17.59 -5.29 25.31
N GLY A 135 18.00 -4.02 25.26
CA GLY A 135 19.28 -3.58 24.69
C GLY A 135 19.40 -3.73 23.17
N ARG A 136 18.32 -4.07 22.45
CA ARG A 136 18.33 -4.23 20.99
C ARG A 136 17.95 -2.93 20.28
N ASP A 137 18.48 -2.74 19.07
CA ASP A 137 17.93 -1.78 18.12
C ASP A 137 16.65 -2.39 17.51
N VAL A 138 15.55 -1.65 17.50
CA VAL A 138 14.24 -2.14 17.04
C VAL A 138 13.75 -1.30 15.86
N ILE A 139 13.30 -1.97 14.80
CA ILE A 139 12.67 -1.35 13.64
C ILE A 139 11.19 -1.71 13.66
N ILE A 140 10.31 -0.74 13.87
CA ILE A 140 8.86 -0.93 13.70
C ILE A 140 8.52 -0.71 12.23
N VAL A 141 7.79 -1.65 11.63
CA VAL A 141 7.31 -1.55 10.25
C VAL A 141 5.78 -1.55 10.23
N GLU A 142 5.21 -0.46 9.72
CA GLU A 142 3.77 -0.22 9.57
C GLU A 142 3.40 -0.02 8.09
N ASP A 143 2.18 -0.42 7.72
CA ASP A 143 1.63 -0.14 6.39
C ASP A 143 1.12 1.31 6.28
N ILE A 144 0.43 1.81 7.30
CA ILE A 144 -0.11 3.16 7.29
C ILE A 144 -0.09 3.76 8.70
N VAL A 145 0.36 5.01 8.79
CA VAL A 145 0.20 5.79 10.01
C VAL A 145 -0.73 6.97 9.77
N ASP A 146 -1.88 6.92 10.43
CA ASP A 146 -2.96 7.90 10.35
C ASP A 146 -2.91 8.89 11.53
N THR A 147 -3.54 8.53 12.64
CA THR A 147 -3.62 9.27 13.89
C THR A 147 -2.31 9.27 14.66
N GLY A 148 -1.44 8.28 14.43
CA GLY A 148 -0.18 8.09 15.16
C GLY A 148 -0.29 7.34 16.49
N ILE A 149 -1.50 7.00 16.95
CA ILE A 149 -1.74 6.41 18.27
C ILE A 149 -1.10 5.02 18.41
N SER A 150 -1.19 4.19 17.37
CA SER A 150 -0.54 2.88 17.33
C SER A 150 0.97 2.98 17.52
N ILE A 151 1.62 3.90 16.81
CA ILE A 151 3.06 4.13 16.93
C ILE A 151 3.43 4.60 18.33
N GLU A 152 2.68 5.56 18.89
CA GLU A 152 2.93 6.07 20.23
C GLU A 152 2.82 4.96 21.29
N TYR A 153 1.77 4.14 21.21
CA TYR A 153 1.59 2.98 22.07
C TYR A 153 2.77 2.00 21.98
N LEU A 154 3.21 1.68 20.76
CA LEU A 154 4.33 0.76 20.54
C LEU A 154 5.64 1.33 21.08
N ARG A 155 5.90 2.64 20.90
CA ARG A 155 7.10 3.30 21.43
C ARG A 155 7.15 3.25 22.96
N GLN A 156 6.04 3.57 23.63
CA GLN A 156 5.94 3.50 25.10
C GLN A 156 6.24 2.07 25.60
N ARG A 157 5.69 1.05 24.96
CA ARG A 157 5.97 -0.36 25.31
C ARG A 157 7.42 -0.77 25.09
N LEU A 158 8.06 -0.29 24.02
CA LEU A 158 9.46 -0.58 23.76
C LEU A 158 10.39 0.14 24.74
N GLU A 159 10.02 1.34 25.19
CA GLU A 159 10.72 2.06 26.26
C GLU A 159 10.71 1.25 27.57
N GLU A 160 9.55 0.71 27.96
CA GLU A 160 9.42 -0.19 29.13
C GLU A 160 10.29 -1.45 29.03
N LYS A 161 10.56 -1.94 27.80
CA LYS A 161 11.43 -3.08 27.53
C LYS A 161 12.93 -2.75 27.51
N GLN A 162 13.29 -1.47 27.71
CA GLN A 162 14.67 -1.00 27.73
C GLN A 162 15.43 -1.35 26.43
N VAL A 163 14.77 -1.12 25.29
CA VAL A 163 15.43 -1.23 23.98
C VAL A 163 16.51 -0.15 23.84
N LYS A 164 17.52 -0.42 23.02
CA LYS A 164 18.62 0.54 22.76
C LYS A 164 18.16 1.69 21.89
N SER A 165 17.37 1.41 20.86
CA SER A 165 16.79 2.43 19.98
C SER A 165 15.53 1.92 19.29
N VAL A 166 14.68 2.85 18.84
CA VAL A 166 13.50 2.57 18.02
C VAL A 166 13.59 3.38 16.75
N THR A 167 13.47 2.71 15.60
CA THR A 167 13.31 3.31 14.28
C THR A 167 11.93 2.93 13.76
N VAL A 168 11.14 3.91 13.32
CA VAL A 168 9.80 3.71 12.78
C VAL A 168 9.81 3.90 11.27
N VAL A 169 9.37 2.86 10.56
CA VAL A 169 9.25 2.83 9.10
C VAL A 169 7.79 2.62 8.73
N ALA A 170 7.22 3.55 7.98
CA ALA A 170 5.84 3.47 7.51
C ALA A 170 5.80 3.52 5.99
N LEU A 171 5.02 2.63 5.36
CA LEU A 171 4.79 2.72 3.93
C LEU A 171 3.99 3.99 3.58
N LEU A 172 2.88 4.23 4.27
CA LEU A 172 2.02 5.40 4.09
C LEU A 172 1.96 6.26 5.36
N SER A 173 1.89 7.57 5.17
CA SER A 173 1.64 8.54 6.24
C SER A 173 0.51 9.48 5.81
N LYS A 174 -0.41 9.78 6.73
CA LYS A 174 -1.46 10.80 6.55
C LYS A 174 -1.23 11.95 7.55
N PRO A 175 -0.34 12.92 7.24
CA PRO A 175 -0.01 14.00 8.16
C PRO A 175 -1.23 14.79 8.68
N GLU A 176 -2.24 15.03 7.83
CA GLU A 176 -3.45 15.76 8.22
C GLU A 176 -4.36 14.99 9.20
N ALA A 177 -4.20 13.67 9.31
CA ALA A 177 -4.99 12.82 10.22
C ALA A 177 -4.37 12.69 11.63
N ARG A 178 -3.18 13.26 11.85
CA ARG A 178 -2.41 13.12 13.10
C ARG A 178 -3.19 13.65 14.30
N LYS A 179 -3.17 12.88 15.38
CA LYS A 179 -3.71 13.27 16.69
C LYS A 179 -2.65 13.35 17.77
N VAL A 180 -1.51 12.71 17.53
CA VAL A 180 -0.34 12.72 18.40
C VAL A 180 0.89 13.03 17.57
N ASP A 181 1.88 13.65 18.21
CA ASP A 181 3.19 13.89 17.60
C ASP A 181 3.99 12.59 17.62
N SER A 182 3.77 11.76 16.61
CA SER A 182 4.47 10.48 16.46
C SER A 182 5.62 10.64 15.48
N ILE A 183 6.84 10.42 15.96
CA ILE A 183 8.05 10.44 15.13
C ILE A 183 8.08 9.21 14.21
N ILE A 184 8.14 9.47 12.91
CA ILE A 184 8.40 8.46 11.87
C ILE A 184 9.74 8.78 11.22
N ASP A 185 10.67 7.84 11.30
CA ASP A 185 12.03 8.03 10.79
C ASP A 185 12.07 7.89 9.26
N PHE A 186 11.26 6.97 8.70
CA PHE A 186 11.19 6.74 7.25
C PHE A 186 9.74 6.59 6.79
N VAL A 187 9.33 7.43 5.84
CA VAL A 187 8.00 7.38 5.20
C VAL A 187 8.16 7.00 3.73
N GLY A 188 7.40 6.00 3.28
CA GLY A 188 7.32 5.66 1.86
C GLY A 188 6.64 6.75 1.07
N PHE A 189 5.38 7.02 1.37
CA PHE A 189 4.58 8.03 0.71
C PHE A 189 3.72 8.79 1.71
N GLU A 190 3.77 10.11 1.65
CA GLU A 190 2.73 10.94 2.27
C GLU A 190 1.53 10.99 1.33
N ILE A 191 0.34 10.79 1.89
CA ILE A 191 -0.91 10.74 1.15
C ILE A 191 -1.97 11.57 1.88
N GLU A 192 -2.94 12.05 1.10
CA GLU A 192 -4.14 12.68 1.63
C GLU A 192 -4.98 11.68 2.45
N ASN A 193 -6.04 12.17 3.10
CA ASN A 193 -6.93 11.31 3.89
C ASN A 193 -7.89 10.45 3.03
N GLU A 194 -7.32 9.72 2.07
CA GLU A 194 -8.02 8.84 1.14
C GLU A 194 -8.22 7.43 1.71
N PHE A 195 -9.28 6.75 1.28
CA PHE A 195 -9.45 5.33 1.58
C PHE A 195 -8.63 4.50 0.59
N VAL A 196 -7.61 3.80 1.10
CA VAL A 196 -6.62 3.05 0.31
C VAL A 196 -6.71 1.55 0.53
N VAL A 197 -6.45 0.78 -0.53
CA VAL A 197 -6.38 -0.70 -0.52
C VAL A 197 -5.22 -1.18 -1.38
N GLY A 198 -4.80 -2.43 -1.18
CA GLY A 198 -3.70 -3.03 -1.92
C GLY A 198 -2.37 -2.97 -1.18
N TYR A 199 -1.43 -3.82 -1.61
CA TYR A 199 -0.11 -3.95 -1.01
C TYR A 199 -0.15 -4.12 0.53
N GLY A 200 -1.07 -4.96 0.99
CA GLY A 200 -1.29 -5.27 2.42
C GLY A 200 -2.50 -4.57 3.03
N LEU A 201 -2.87 -3.38 2.54
CA LEU A 201 -4.04 -2.62 2.97
C LEU A 201 -5.33 -3.30 2.49
N ASP A 202 -6.40 -3.25 3.29
CA ASP A 202 -7.64 -3.95 2.99
C ASP A 202 -8.90 -3.10 2.99
N TYR A 203 -9.91 -3.65 2.33
CA TYR A 203 -11.30 -3.34 2.62
C TYR A 203 -12.01 -4.61 3.10
N ALA A 204 -12.28 -4.70 4.40
CA ALA A 204 -12.95 -5.84 5.03
C ALA A 204 -12.27 -7.19 4.73
N GLN A 205 -10.94 -7.23 4.87
CA GLN A 205 -10.05 -8.35 4.56
C GLN A 205 -9.86 -8.67 3.07
N GLU A 206 -10.48 -7.91 2.17
CA GLU A 206 -10.27 -8.05 0.72
C GLU A 206 -9.13 -7.13 0.23
N ALA A 207 -8.65 -7.38 -1.00
CA ALA A 207 -7.69 -6.54 -1.73
C ALA A 207 -6.24 -6.45 -1.21
N ARG A 208 -5.89 -7.06 -0.08
CA ARG A 208 -4.50 -7.04 0.45
C ARG A 208 -3.44 -7.50 -0.55
N ALA A 209 -3.76 -8.48 -1.39
CA ALA A 209 -2.81 -9.12 -2.30
C ALA A 209 -2.59 -8.36 -3.63
N LEU A 210 -3.23 -7.21 -3.84
CA LEU A 210 -2.97 -6.37 -5.01
C LEU A 210 -1.54 -5.82 -4.94
N ARG A 211 -0.88 -5.73 -6.10
CA ARG A 211 0.51 -5.28 -6.23
C ARG A 211 0.63 -3.76 -6.15
N ASP A 212 -0.35 -3.06 -6.69
CA ASP A 212 -0.49 -1.61 -6.63
C ASP A 212 -1.36 -1.19 -5.42
N ILE A 213 -1.23 0.07 -5.01
CA ILE A 213 -2.17 0.72 -4.07
C ILE A 213 -3.20 1.49 -4.87
N TYR A 214 -4.46 1.35 -4.46
CA TYR A 214 -5.62 1.99 -5.08
C TYR A 214 -6.28 2.92 -4.09
N ILE A 215 -6.91 3.98 -4.59
CA ILE A 215 -7.81 4.85 -3.81
C ILE A 215 -9.25 4.64 -4.26
N ARG A 216 -10.18 4.78 -3.33
CA ARG A 216 -11.60 4.80 -3.66
C ARG A 216 -11.92 5.98 -4.56
N GLU A 217 -12.54 5.72 -5.70
CA GLU A 217 -13.11 6.76 -6.54
C GLU A 217 -14.30 7.36 -5.79
N THR A 218 -14.11 8.55 -5.25
CA THR A 218 -15.23 9.37 -4.79
C THR A 218 -15.79 10.10 -6.01
N GLU A 219 -17.11 10.24 -6.10
CA GLU A 219 -17.71 11.18 -7.04
C GLU A 219 -17.06 12.54 -6.75
N ARG A 220 -16.10 12.95 -7.60
CA ARG A 220 -15.57 14.32 -7.52
C ARG A 220 -16.79 15.20 -7.58
N SER A 221 -17.01 16.02 -6.54
CA SER A 221 -18.01 17.06 -6.62
C SER A 221 -17.68 17.85 -7.88
N THR A 222 -18.49 17.69 -8.92
CA THR A 222 -18.52 18.60 -10.03
C THR A 222 -19.03 19.91 -9.43
N THR A 223 -18.12 20.67 -8.83
CA THR A 223 -18.40 22.06 -8.51
C THR A 223 -18.42 22.77 -9.86
N PRO A 224 -19.59 23.29 -10.28
CA PRO A 224 -19.73 23.96 -11.57
C PRO A 224 -18.87 25.21 -11.68
#